data_AF-A0A1G3MGQ3-F1
#
_entry.id   AF-A0A1G3MGQ3-F1
#
_cell.length_a   1.000
_cell.length_b   1.000
_cell.length_c   1.000
_cell.angle_alpha   90.00
_cell.angle_beta   90.00
_cell.angle_gamma   90.00
#
_symmetry.space_group_name_H-M   'P 1'
#
loop_
_entity.id
_entity.type
_entity.pdbx_description
1 polymer ?
#
loop_
_entity_poly.entity_id
_entity_poly.type
_entity_poly.pdbx_seq_one_letter_code
_entity_poly.pdbx_strand_id
1 'polypeptide(L)'
;MQSLAQADSTAVLVLLVLLLLVIVLAVLALWLGLALGRRSGRLEAERRYRGEETAARGDAVRRSRAVLTGQIGEQLAPYFPAFPCDPADARFLGKPVDFIAFSGASEGLVREGVFIEVKSGDARLSATERALKEAVEAGRVRWVEYRLPLGGKNGNGRS
;
A
#
# COMPACT_ATOMS: atom_id res chain seq x y z
N MET A 1 -58.10 68.44 24.19
CA MET A 1 -58.07 67.31 23.24
C MET A 1 -56.69 67.03 22.63
N GLN A 2 -55.70 67.95 22.70
CA GLN A 2 -54.34 67.72 22.15
C GLN A 2 -53.45 66.79 23.01
N SER A 3 -53.69 66.73 24.32
CA SER A 3 -52.88 65.91 25.26
C SER A 3 -53.05 64.39 25.11
N LEU A 4 -54.18 63.91 24.56
CA LEU A 4 -54.43 62.47 24.37
C LEU A 4 -53.72 61.95 23.10
N ALA A 5 -53.77 62.71 22.00
CA ALA A 5 -53.10 62.35 20.74
C ALA A 5 -51.56 62.32 20.83
N GLN A 6 -50.98 63.13 21.74
CA GLN A 6 -49.54 63.19 21.95
C GLN A 6 -49.00 62.00 22.76
N ALA A 7 -49.81 61.41 23.65
CA ALA A 7 -49.45 60.21 24.41
C ALA A 7 -49.48 58.93 23.55
N ASP A 8 -50.40 58.85 22.58
CA ASP A 8 -50.47 57.71 21.66
C ASP A 8 -49.26 57.68 20.72
N SER A 9 -48.83 58.84 20.22
CA SER A 9 -47.66 58.95 19.33
C SER A 9 -46.34 58.59 20.03
N THR A 10 -46.17 58.97 21.30
CA THR A 10 -44.96 58.65 22.07
C THR A 10 -44.89 57.16 22.44
N ALA A 11 -46.02 56.55 22.83
CA ALA A 11 -46.10 55.11 23.09
C ALA A 11 -45.77 54.28 21.84
N VAL A 12 -46.29 54.68 20.68
CA VAL A 12 -45.99 54.04 19.38
C VAL A 12 -44.51 54.19 19.04
N LEU A 13 -43.91 55.37 19.20
CA LEU A 13 -42.49 55.58 18.98
C LEU A 13 -41.61 54.73 19.91
N VAL A 14 -41.96 54.63 21.20
CA VAL A 14 -41.24 53.79 22.17
C VAL A 14 -41.30 52.32 21.76
N LEU A 15 -42.48 51.82 21.36
CA LEU A 15 -42.63 50.44 20.90
C LEU A 15 -41.80 50.14 19.65
N LEU A 16 -41.77 51.06 18.68
CA LEU A 16 -40.95 50.93 17.47
C LEU A 16 -39.45 50.92 17.78
N VAL A 17 -38.99 51.76 18.71
CA VAL A 17 -37.58 51.79 19.15
C VAL A 17 -37.20 50.48 19.85
N LEU A 18 -38.07 49.96 20.74
CA LEU A 18 -37.84 48.68 21.41
C LEU A 18 -37.81 47.51 20.42
N LEU A 19 -38.73 47.48 19.44
CA LEU A 19 -38.75 46.47 18.39
C LEU A 19 -37.46 46.52 17.55
N LEU A 20 -37.02 47.72 17.15
CA LEU A 20 -35.77 47.91 16.41
C LEU A 20 -34.57 47.41 17.22
N LEU A 21 -34.50 47.72 18.52
CA LEU A 21 -33.44 47.27 19.41
C LEU A 21 -33.38 45.73 19.47
N VAL A 22 -34.53 45.07 19.62
CA VAL A 22 -34.60 43.59 19.65
C VAL A 22 -34.13 42.99 18.32
N ILE A 23 -34.53 43.57 17.19
CA ILE A 23 -34.09 43.12 15.86
C ILE A 23 -32.58 43.28 15.72
N VAL A 24 -32.02 44.42 16.12
CA VAL A 24 -30.58 44.68 16.07
C VAL A 24 -29.81 43.67 16.93
N LEU A 25 -30.28 43.41 18.15
CA LEU A 25 -29.66 42.42 19.04
C LEU A 25 -29.74 41.00 18.47
N ALA A 26 -30.87 40.61 17.87
CA ALA A 26 -31.03 39.31 17.23
C ALA A 26 -30.08 39.14 16.02
N VAL A 27 -29.94 40.18 15.18
CA VAL A 27 -29.03 40.17 14.03
C VAL A 27 -27.57 40.09 14.50
N LEU A 28 -27.20 40.85 15.55
CA LEU A 28 -25.86 40.79 16.13
C LEU A 28 -25.55 39.39 16.70
N ALA A 29 -26.49 38.79 17.44
CA ALA A 29 -26.33 37.45 17.99
C ALA A 29 -26.18 36.39 16.89
N LEU A 30 -27.00 36.47 15.84
CA LEU A 30 -26.91 35.56 14.68
C LEU A 30 -25.57 35.73 13.95
N TRP A 31 -25.13 36.97 13.73
CA TRP A 31 -23.85 37.26 13.09
C TRP A 31 -22.68 36.72 13.92
N LEU A 32 -22.70 36.92 15.24
CA LEU A 32 -21.69 36.38 16.16
C LEU A 32 -21.68 34.85 16.15
N GLY A 33 -22.85 34.22 16.21
CA GLY A 33 -22.99 32.76 16.17
C GLY A 33 -22.43 32.15 14.88
N LEU A 34 -22.77 32.72 13.73
CA LEU A 34 -22.25 32.29 12.43
C LEU A 34 -20.75 32.57 12.28
N ALA A 35 -20.24 33.66 12.86
CA ALA A 35 -18.82 34.00 12.82
C ALA A 35 -17.99 33.03 13.68
N LEU A 36 -18.45 32.74 14.90
CA LEU A 36 -17.83 31.77 15.80
C LEU A 36 -17.90 30.35 15.23
N GLY A 37 -19.07 29.94 14.71
CA GLY A 37 -19.26 28.63 14.09
C GLY A 37 -18.34 28.38 12.89
N ARG A 38 -18.19 29.37 12.01
CA ARG A 38 -17.26 29.29 10.86
C ARG A 38 -15.79 29.20 11.30
N ARG A 39 -15.42 29.81 12.43
CA ARG A 39 -14.04 29.79 12.94
C ARG A 39 -13.71 28.45 13.61
N SER A 40 -14.63 27.90 14.39
CA SER A 40 -14.44 26.60 15.06
C SER A 40 -14.44 25.44 14.07
N GLY A 41 -15.36 25.43 13.10
CA GLY A 41 -15.45 24.34 12.12
C GLY A 41 -14.20 24.20 11.24
N ARG A 42 -13.51 25.31 10.94
CA ARG A 42 -12.30 25.29 10.09
C ARG A 42 -11.10 24.65 10.80
N LEU A 43 -10.95 24.86 12.11
CA LEU A 43 -9.86 24.30 12.90
C LEU A 43 -10.02 22.79 13.11
N GLU A 44 -11.25 22.33 13.37
CA GLU A 44 -11.54 20.90 13.51
C GLU A 44 -11.36 20.16 12.19
N ALA A 45 -11.85 20.73 11.08
CA ALA A 45 -11.64 20.18 9.75
C ALA A 45 -10.14 20.07 9.44
N GLU A 46 -9.35 21.12 9.67
CA GLU A 46 -7.92 21.12 9.37
C GLU A 46 -7.14 20.11 10.22
N ARG A 47 -7.47 19.96 11.52
CA ARG A 47 -6.87 18.93 12.38
C ARG A 47 -7.22 17.53 11.91
N ARG A 48 -8.47 17.30 11.50
CA ARG A 48 -8.93 16.00 10.99
C ARG A 48 -8.22 15.66 9.68
N TYR A 49 -8.14 16.59 8.73
CA TYR A 49 -7.40 16.39 7.48
C TYR A 49 -5.92 16.10 7.72
N ARG A 50 -5.25 16.84 8.62
CA ARG A 50 -3.84 16.58 8.97
C ARG A 50 -3.64 15.22 9.66
N GLY A 51 -4.58 14.80 10.51
CA GLY A 51 -4.55 13.49 11.16
C GLY A 51 -4.74 12.35 10.16
N GLU A 52 -5.70 12.48 9.26
CA GLU A 52 -5.96 11.52 8.18
C GLU A 52 -4.78 11.43 7.21
N GLU A 53 -4.17 12.56 6.84
CA GLU A 53 -2.99 12.60 5.97
C GLU A 53 -1.76 11.96 6.63
N THR A 54 -1.52 12.22 7.91
CA THR A 54 -0.40 11.61 8.64
C THR A 54 -0.60 10.11 8.86
N ALA A 55 -1.83 9.67 9.17
CA ALA A 55 -2.17 8.25 9.25
C ALA A 55 -1.99 7.56 7.89
N ALA A 56 -2.54 8.12 6.81
CA ALA A 56 -2.41 7.56 5.46
C ALA A 56 -0.94 7.47 5.00
N ARG A 57 -0.12 8.50 5.29
CA ARG A 57 1.33 8.48 5.03
C ARG A 57 2.04 7.42 5.85
N GLY A 58 1.74 7.34 7.15
CA GLY A 58 2.29 6.31 8.03
C GLY A 58 1.98 4.90 7.54
N ASP A 59 0.75 4.65 7.12
CA ASP A 59 0.27 3.36 6.61
C ASP A 59 0.95 2.99 5.29
N ALA A 60 1.13 3.97 4.39
CA ALA A 60 1.87 3.77 3.15
C ALA A 60 3.33 3.38 3.41
N VAL A 61 4.01 4.06 4.34
CA VAL A 61 5.39 3.76 4.72
C VAL A 61 5.51 2.37 5.35
N ARG A 62 4.60 2.00 6.27
CA ARG A 62 4.63 0.67 6.91
C ARG A 62 4.43 -0.45 5.89
N ARG A 63 3.46 -0.30 4.97
CA ARG A 63 3.24 -1.28 3.90
C ARG A 63 4.44 -1.39 2.97
N SER A 64 5.00 -0.25 2.55
CA SER A 64 6.19 -0.24 1.69
C SER A 64 7.39 -0.94 2.36
N ARG A 65 7.64 -0.66 3.64
CA ARG A 65 8.69 -1.35 4.41
C ARG A 65 8.46 -2.85 4.48
N ALA A 66 7.23 -3.29 4.80
CA ALA A 66 6.91 -4.72 4.87
C ALA A 66 7.15 -5.43 3.53
N VAL A 67 6.76 -4.81 2.41
CA VAL A 67 7.00 -5.34 1.06
C VAL A 67 8.49 -5.42 0.75
N LEU A 68 9.25 -4.34 1.01
CA LEU A 68 10.69 -4.30 0.77
C LEU A 68 11.45 -5.34 1.61
N THR A 69 11.10 -5.48 2.89
CA THR A 69 11.69 -6.49 3.77
C THR A 69 11.37 -7.90 3.28
N GLY A 70 10.15 -8.15 2.79
CA GLY A 70 9.79 -9.42 2.17
C GLY A 70 10.65 -9.74 0.94
N GLN A 71 10.79 -8.78 0.02
CA GLN A 71 11.60 -8.95 -1.20
C GLN A 71 13.09 -9.18 -0.91
N ILE A 72 13.65 -8.43 0.04
CA ILE A 72 15.05 -8.63 0.47
C ILE A 72 15.21 -9.99 1.15
N GLY A 73 14.25 -10.39 1.99
CA GLY A 73 14.23 -11.69 2.64
C GLY A 73 14.19 -12.85 1.63
N GLU A 74 13.42 -12.71 0.56
CA GLU A 74 13.36 -13.69 -0.53
C GLU A 74 14.72 -13.86 -1.21
N GLN A 75 15.42 -12.76 -1.53
CA GLN A 75 16.74 -12.85 -2.19
C GLN A 75 17.84 -13.38 -1.27
N LEU A 76 17.77 -13.08 0.02
CA LEU A 76 18.75 -13.52 1.02
C LEU A 76 18.40 -14.88 1.66
N ALA A 77 17.28 -15.50 1.24
CA ALA A 77 16.78 -16.74 1.81
C ALA A 77 17.83 -17.84 1.97
N PRO A 78 18.78 -18.06 1.02
CA PRO A 78 19.82 -19.06 1.20
C PRO A 78 20.66 -18.89 2.46
N TYR A 79 20.84 -17.65 2.94
CA TYR A 79 21.69 -17.37 4.11
C TYR A 79 20.92 -17.41 5.44
N PHE A 80 19.62 -17.69 5.43
CA PHE A 80 18.84 -17.82 6.64
C PHE A 80 18.92 -19.24 7.24
N PRO A 81 18.75 -19.40 8.56
CA PRO A 81 18.69 -20.71 9.19
C PRO A 81 17.60 -21.59 8.57
N ALA A 82 17.88 -22.89 8.48
CA ALA A 82 16.96 -23.91 7.96
C ALA A 82 16.58 -23.78 6.47
N PHE A 83 17.35 -23.03 5.67
CA PHE A 83 17.26 -23.16 4.22
C PHE A 83 17.57 -24.63 3.81
N PRO A 84 16.79 -25.23 2.89
CA PRO A 84 16.78 -26.69 2.71
C PRO A 84 18.01 -27.27 2.01
N CYS A 85 18.98 -26.44 1.62
CA CYS A 85 20.18 -26.85 0.89
C CYS A 85 21.36 -25.91 1.15
N ASP A 86 22.55 -26.30 0.68
CA ASP A 86 23.72 -25.44 0.72
C ASP A 86 23.51 -24.21 -0.19
N PRO A 87 23.75 -22.98 0.30
CA PRO A 87 23.66 -21.76 -0.51
C PRO A 87 24.52 -21.78 -1.78
N ALA A 88 25.66 -22.49 -1.77
CA ALA A 88 26.53 -22.62 -2.93
C ALA A 88 25.88 -23.40 -4.09
N ASP A 89 24.95 -24.31 -3.75
CA ASP A 89 24.22 -25.17 -4.68
C ASP A 89 22.92 -24.53 -5.18
N ALA A 90 22.48 -23.44 -4.56
CA ALA A 90 21.25 -22.73 -4.91
C ALA A 90 21.47 -21.71 -6.03
N ARG A 91 20.50 -21.61 -6.96
CA ARG A 91 20.46 -20.63 -8.04
C ARG A 91 19.10 -19.94 -8.05
N PHE A 92 19.13 -18.61 -8.05
CA PHE A 92 17.93 -17.80 -8.16
C PHE A 92 17.35 -17.87 -9.58
N LEU A 93 16.03 -18.06 -9.68
CA LEU A 93 15.26 -18.08 -10.92
C LEU A 93 14.21 -16.97 -10.97
N GLY A 94 13.45 -16.78 -9.89
CA GLY A 94 12.28 -15.90 -9.81
C GLY A 94 10.96 -16.58 -10.23
N LYS A 95 9.87 -15.82 -10.36
CA LYS A 95 8.54 -16.43 -10.55
C LYS A 95 8.45 -17.34 -11.80
N PRO A 96 7.81 -18.52 -11.70
CA PRO A 96 6.95 -19.00 -10.60
C PRO A 96 7.65 -19.79 -9.47
N VAL A 97 8.99 -19.80 -9.38
CA VAL A 97 9.74 -20.46 -8.30
C VAL A 97 11.04 -19.72 -8.00
N ASP A 98 11.21 -19.21 -6.79
CA ASP A 98 12.33 -18.31 -6.49
C ASP A 98 13.72 -18.92 -6.68
N PHE A 99 13.95 -20.17 -6.28
CA PHE A 99 15.25 -20.86 -6.42
C PHE A 99 15.12 -22.28 -6.96
N ILE A 100 16.17 -22.73 -7.64
CA ILE A 100 16.48 -24.15 -7.84
C ILE A 100 17.82 -24.46 -7.18
N ALA A 101 17.90 -25.54 -6.42
CA ALA A 101 19.15 -26.02 -5.85
C ALA A 101 19.54 -27.37 -6.42
N PHE A 102 20.81 -27.53 -6.77
CA PHE A 102 21.37 -28.79 -7.23
C PHE A 102 22.19 -29.38 -6.08
N SER A 103 21.53 -30.04 -5.13
CA SER A 103 22.16 -30.51 -3.89
C SER A 103 23.36 -31.40 -4.19
N GLY A 104 24.52 -31.07 -3.61
CA GLY A 104 25.80 -31.75 -3.82
C GLY A 104 26.59 -31.28 -5.05
N ALA A 105 26.09 -30.29 -5.81
CA ALA A 105 26.79 -29.76 -6.98
C ALA A 105 28.17 -29.18 -6.63
N SER A 106 28.28 -28.45 -5.52
CA SER A 106 29.55 -27.92 -4.98
C SER A 106 30.54 -29.02 -4.58
N GLU A 107 30.06 -30.22 -4.25
CA GLU A 107 30.85 -31.42 -3.97
C GLU A 107 31.20 -32.22 -5.24
N GLY A 108 30.71 -31.79 -6.42
CA GLY A 108 30.93 -32.46 -7.70
C GLY A 108 29.95 -33.59 -8.03
N LEU A 109 28.91 -33.81 -7.22
CA LEU A 109 27.88 -34.83 -7.45
C LEU A 109 26.48 -34.29 -7.14
N VAL A 110 25.66 -34.10 -8.18
CA VAL A 110 24.27 -33.68 -8.01
C VAL A 110 23.42 -34.87 -7.54
N ARG A 111 22.90 -34.78 -6.32
CA ARG A 111 22.02 -35.78 -5.69
C ARG A 111 20.56 -35.54 -6.02
N GLU A 112 20.13 -34.28 -5.99
CA GLU A 112 18.73 -33.89 -6.15
C GLU A 112 18.63 -32.47 -6.73
N GLY A 113 17.62 -32.25 -7.58
CA GLY A 113 17.18 -30.91 -7.99
C GLY A 113 15.99 -30.47 -7.14
N VAL A 114 16.17 -29.45 -6.31
CA VAL A 114 15.16 -28.96 -5.36
C VAL A 114 14.60 -27.63 -5.85
N PHE A 115 13.28 -27.57 -6.07
CA PHE A 115 12.56 -26.33 -6.38
C PHE A 115 12.12 -25.67 -5.06
N ILE A 116 12.50 -24.42 -4.85
CA ILE A 116 12.31 -23.71 -3.58
C ILE A 116 11.61 -22.39 -3.86
N GLU A 117 10.36 -22.26 -3.42
CA GLU A 117 9.63 -21.00 -3.37
C GLU A 117 9.75 -20.43 -1.95
N VAL A 118 10.18 -19.18 -1.82
CA VAL A 118 10.35 -18.51 -0.53
C VAL A 118 9.11 -17.68 -0.23
N LYS A 119 8.57 -17.84 0.98
CA LYS A 119 7.45 -17.02 1.47
C LYS A 119 7.85 -16.31 2.75
N SER A 120 7.44 -15.06 2.88
CA SER A 120 7.56 -14.28 4.10
C SER A 120 6.18 -14.04 4.73
N GLY A 121 6.09 -14.14 6.06
CA GLY A 121 4.84 -13.94 6.81
C GLY A 121 3.72 -14.90 6.39
N ASP A 122 2.50 -14.36 6.23
CA ASP A 122 1.29 -15.12 5.86
C ASP A 122 1.12 -15.32 4.34
N ALA A 123 2.19 -15.12 3.56
CA ALA A 123 2.13 -15.23 2.10
C ALA A 123 1.77 -16.66 1.66
N ARG A 124 0.77 -16.78 0.79
CA ARG A 124 0.27 -18.05 0.23
C ARG A 124 0.79 -18.27 -1.19
N LEU A 125 0.78 -19.54 -1.63
CA LEU A 125 1.10 -19.86 -3.03
C LEU A 125 0.08 -19.23 -3.98
N SER A 126 0.57 -18.60 -5.04
CA SER A 126 -0.23 -18.18 -6.19
C SER A 126 -0.74 -19.41 -6.96
N ALA A 127 -1.72 -19.20 -7.85
CA ALA A 127 -2.26 -20.29 -8.67
C ALA A 127 -1.18 -20.95 -9.53
N THR A 128 -0.27 -20.15 -10.11
CA THR A 128 0.84 -20.63 -10.93
C THR A 128 1.87 -21.40 -10.11
N GLU A 129 2.24 -20.89 -8.93
CA GLU A 129 3.16 -21.58 -8.00
C GLU A 129 2.58 -22.92 -7.55
N ARG A 130 1.28 -22.97 -7.25
CA ARG A 130 0.59 -24.21 -6.89
C ARG A 130 0.60 -25.23 -8.02
N ALA A 131 0.29 -24.79 -9.25
CA ALA A 131 0.33 -25.65 -10.41
C ALA A 131 1.74 -26.21 -10.68
N LEU A 132 2.79 -25.40 -10.45
CA LEU A 132 4.17 -25.85 -10.54
C LEU A 132 4.49 -26.88 -9.44
N LYS A 133 4.14 -26.60 -8.18
CA LYS A 133 4.30 -27.54 -7.06
C LYS A 133 3.66 -28.90 -7.40
N GLU A 134 2.42 -28.91 -7.86
CA GLU A 134 1.71 -30.12 -8.27
C GLU A 134 2.39 -30.84 -9.44
N ALA A 135 2.98 -30.10 -10.39
CA ALA A 135 3.74 -30.70 -11.48
C ALA A 135 5.03 -31.38 -11.00
N VAL A 136 5.76 -30.75 -10.08
CA VAL A 136 6.96 -31.32 -9.47
C VAL A 136 6.62 -32.55 -8.65
N GLU A 137 5.61 -32.47 -7.77
CA GLU A 137 5.16 -33.59 -6.92
C GLU A 137 4.62 -34.77 -7.73
N ALA A 138 4.01 -34.52 -8.89
CA ALA A 138 3.58 -35.55 -9.82
C ALA A 138 4.71 -36.10 -10.72
N GLY A 139 5.97 -35.70 -10.50
CA GLY A 139 7.13 -36.15 -11.29
C GLY A 139 7.17 -35.63 -12.72
N ARG A 140 6.43 -34.56 -13.05
CA ARG A 140 6.40 -33.95 -14.40
C ARG A 140 7.59 -33.01 -14.62
N VAL A 141 8.79 -33.49 -14.29
CA VAL A 141 10.06 -32.80 -14.47
C VAL A 141 10.93 -33.63 -15.42
N ARG A 142 11.53 -33.01 -16.44
CA ARG A 142 12.34 -33.70 -17.43
C ARG A 142 13.58 -32.92 -17.82
N TRP A 143 14.64 -33.65 -18.16
CA TRP A 143 15.85 -33.11 -18.75
C TRP A 143 15.70 -33.03 -20.28
N VAL A 144 16.12 -31.93 -20.88
CA VAL A 144 16.17 -31.75 -22.34
C VAL A 144 17.47 -31.06 -22.71
N GLU A 145 18.26 -31.69 -23.57
CA GLU A 145 19.38 -31.03 -24.23
C GLU A 145 18.88 -30.34 -25.50
N TYR A 146 18.99 -29.01 -25.56
CA TYR A 146 18.68 -28.23 -26.75
C TYR A 146 19.94 -27.53 -27.24
N ARG A 147 20.34 -27.83 -28.49
CA ARG A 147 21.51 -27.22 -29.11
C ARG A 147 21.06 -26.07 -30.00
N LEU A 148 21.65 -24.89 -29.80
CA LEU A 148 21.40 -23.74 -30.66
C LEU A 148 21.92 -24.03 -32.08
N PRO A 149 21.15 -23.70 -33.13
CA PRO A 149 21.62 -23.77 -34.50
C PRO A 149 22.55 -22.59 -34.78
N LEU A 150 23.79 -22.66 -34.29
CA LEU A 150 24.84 -21.70 -34.65
C LEU A 150 25.55 -22.19 -35.92
N GLY A 151 25.52 -21.37 -36.97
CA GLY A 151 25.90 -21.69 -38.34
C GLY A 151 27.28 -22.33 -38.50
N GLY A 152 27.36 -23.32 -39.41
CA GLY A 152 28.57 -24.05 -39.73
C GLY A 152 29.67 -23.15 -40.30
N LYS A 153 30.92 -23.48 -39.97
CA LYS A 153 32.08 -22.99 -40.72
C LYS A 153 31.88 -23.37 -42.18
N ASN A 154 31.83 -22.35 -43.05
CA ASN A 154 32.07 -22.54 -44.48
C ASN A 154 33.46 -23.16 -44.63
N GLY A 155 33.49 -24.47 -44.87
CA GLY A 155 34.65 -25.16 -45.39
C GLY A 155 34.87 -24.67 -46.82
N ASN A 156 35.65 -23.59 -46.98
CA ASN A 156 36.25 -23.32 -48.27
C ASN A 156 37.40 -24.30 -48.42
N GLY A 157 37.15 -25.33 -49.23
CA GLY A 157 38.19 -26.26 -49.65
C GLY A 157 39.27 -25.54 -50.44
N ARG A 158 40.49 -26.01 -50.29
CA ARG A 158 41.42 -26.20 -51.40
C ARG A 158 42.35 -27.35 -51.01
N SER A 159 42.18 -28.42 -51.77
CA SER A 159 43.23 -29.29 -52.28
C SER A 159 44.57 -28.57 -52.48
#